data_AF-A0A352BRI0-F1
#
_entry.id   AF-A0A352BRI0-F1
#
_cell.length_a   1.000
_cell.length_b   1.000
_cell.length_c   1.000
_cell.angle_alpha   90.00
_cell.angle_beta   90.00
_cell.angle_gamma   90.00
#
_symmetry.space_group_name_H-M   'P 1'
#
loop_
_entity.id
_entity.type
_entity.pdbx_description
1 polymer ?
#
loop_
_entity_poly.entity_id
_entity_poly.type
_entity_poly.pdbx_seq_one_letter_code
_entity_poly.pdbx_strand_id
1 'polypeptide(L)' 'MPKNFIQELQWRGMIHDVMPDTEEHLNQAMRSAYVGFDPTADSLHIGNLVPIMLLAHLQRCGHRPVALVGGAT' A
#
# COMPACT_ATOMS: atom_id res chain seq x y z
N MET A 1 2.90 -18.29 7.74
CA MET A 1 1.99 -17.92 6.64
C MET A 1 2.03 -16.41 6.48
N PRO A 2 1.98 -15.86 5.25
CA PRO A 2 1.79 -14.43 5.07
C PRO A 2 0.50 -14.00 5.76
N LYS A 3 0.54 -12.86 6.46
CA LYS A 3 -0.66 -12.30 7.11
C LYS A 3 -1.63 -11.78 6.04
N ASN A 4 -2.93 -11.83 6.34
CA ASN A 4 -3.94 -11.19 5.52
C ASN A 4 -3.73 -9.66 5.54
N PHE A 5 -3.53 -9.07 4.38
CA PHE A 5 -3.20 -7.65 4.24
C PHE A 5 -4.32 -6.72 4.72
N ILE A 6 -5.57 -7.01 4.33
CA ILE A 6 -6.72 -6.18 4.71
C ILE A 6 -6.92 -6.17 6.22
N GLN A 7 -6.82 -7.34 6.87
CA GLN A 7 -6.94 -7.43 8.32
C GLN A 7 -5.81 -6.69 9.05
N GLU A 8 -4.57 -6.75 8.55
CA GLU A 8 -3.43 -6.01 9.12
C GLU A 8 -3.64 -4.49 9.01
N LEU A 9 -4.20 -3.99 7.91
CA LEU A 9 -4.52 -2.57 7.76
C LEU A 9 -5.72 -2.14 8.61
N GLN A 10 -6.77 -2.96 8.70
CA GLN A 10 -7.94 -2.70 9.55
C GLN A 10 -7.54 -2.58 11.02
N TRP A 11 -6.73 -3.52 11.52
CA TRP A 11 -6.24 -3.50 12.90
C TRP A 11 -5.45 -2.22 13.23
N ARG A 12 -4.77 -1.64 12.24
CA ARG A 12 -3.99 -0.39 12.38
C ARG A 12 -4.81 0.88 12.15
N GLY A 13 -6.08 0.77 11.77
CA GLY A 13 -6.89 1.92 11.37
C GLY A 13 -6.39 2.63 10.11
N MET A 14 -5.77 1.89 9.19
CA MET A 14 -5.15 2.44 7.97
C MET A 14 -6.06 2.40 6.73
N ILE A 15 -7.32 1.98 6.87
CA ILE A 15 -8.29 1.92 5.77
C ILE A 15 -9.31 3.04 5.95
N HIS A 16 -9.42 3.88 4.93
CA HIS A 16 -10.52 4.84 4.80
C HIS A 16 -11.61 4.26 3.88
N ASP A 17 -11.23 3.88 2.66
CA ASP A 17 -12.11 3.25 1.67
C ASP A 17 -11.47 1.98 1.10
N VAL A 18 -12.32 1.05 0.66
CA VAL A 18 -11.91 -0.18 -0.01
C VAL A 18 -12.98 -0.58 -1.04
N MET A 19 -12.55 -1.08 -2.20
CA MET A 19 -13.49 -1.62 -3.19
C MET A 19 -14.05 -2.97 -2.71
N PRO A 20 -15.29 -3.33 -3.08
CA PRO A 20 -15.82 -4.66 -2.86
C PRO A 20 -14.84 -5.74 -3.33
N ASP A 21 -14.84 -6.88 -2.65
CA ASP A 21 -14.05 -8.08 -3.00
C ASP A 21 -12.52 -7.92 -2.98
N THR A 22 -11.99 -6.77 -2.53
CA THR A 22 -10.53 -6.54 -2.46
C THR A 22 -9.81 -7.58 -1.59
N GLU A 23 -10.39 -7.94 -0.43
CA GLU A 23 -9.79 -8.95 0.46
C GLU A 23 -9.72 -10.33 -0.20
N GLU A 24 -10.82 -10.77 -0.82
CA GLU A 24 -10.84 -12.05 -1.53
C GLU A 24 -9.84 -12.05 -2.68
N HIS A 25 -9.83 -10.98 -3.49
CA HIS A 25 -8.92 -10.82 -4.63
C HIS A 25 -7.44 -10.92 -4.23
N LEU A 26 -7.07 -10.31 -3.09
CA LEU A 26 -5.72 -10.34 -2.54
C LEU A 26 -5.35 -11.70 -1.94
N ASN A 27 -6.31 -12.41 -1.34
CA ASN A 27 -6.06 -13.73 -0.74
C ASN A 27 -5.91 -14.85 -1.78
N GLN A 28 -6.43 -14.67 -3.00
CA GLN A 28 -6.36 -15.67 -4.07
C GLN A 28 -4.93 -15.89 -4.61
N ALA A 29 -4.11 -14.84 -4.71
CA ALA A 29 -2.78 -14.92 -5.28
C ALA A 29 -1.92 -13.71 -4.91
N MET A 30 -0.60 -13.81 -5.11
CA MET A 30 0.29 -12.66 -5.04
C MET A 30 -0.13 -11.59 -6.06
N ARG A 31 -0.38 -10.36 -5.60
CA ARG A 31 -0.71 -9.20 -6.43
C ARG A 31 0.39 -8.16 -6.37
N SER A 32 0.45 -7.32 -7.40
CA SER A 32 1.25 -6.10 -7.38
C SER A 32 0.34 -4.90 -7.12
N ALA A 33 0.78 -3.95 -6.31
CA ALA A 33 0.07 -2.69 -6.12
C ALA A 33 1.07 -1.54 -5.97
N TYR A 34 0.61 -0.31 -6.21
CA TYR A 34 1.47 0.86 -6.24
C TYR A 34 0.93 2.00 -5.37
N VAL A 35 1.85 2.88 -4.96
CA VAL A 35 1.56 4.21 -4.43
C VAL A 35 2.38 5.21 -5.24
N GLY A 36 1.74 6.29 -5.67
CA GLY A 36 2.38 7.40 -6.36
C GLY A 36 2.89 8.47 -5.39
N PHE A 37 4.04 9.04 -5.68
CA PHE A 37 4.63 10.18 -4.97
C PHE A 37 5.07 11.22 -6.01
N ASP A 38 4.46 12.41 -5.97
CA ASP A 38 4.88 13.52 -6.83
C ASP A 38 6.05 14.29 -6.19
N PRO A 39 7.09 14.66 -6.97
CA PRO A 39 8.26 15.37 -6.49
C PRO A 39 7.97 16.87 -6.30
N THR A 40 7.00 17.17 -5.43
CA THR A 40 6.58 18.55 -5.11
C THR A 40 7.57 19.31 -4.22
N ALA A 41 8.54 18.60 -3.65
CA ALA A 41 9.64 19.14 -2.84
C ALA A 41 10.87 18.23 -2.94
N ASP A 42 12.03 18.71 -2.48
CA ASP A 42 13.31 17.97 -2.48
C ASP A 42 13.29 16.73 -1.55
N SER A 43 12.27 16.59 -0.70
CA SER A 43 12.14 15.47 0.22
C SER A 43 10.69 15.15 0.55
N LEU A 44 10.45 13.89 0.93
CA LEU A 44 9.17 13.46 1.49
C LEU A 44 9.06 13.91 2.95
N HIS A 45 7.90 14.44 3.33
CA HIS A 45 7.57 14.74 4.73
C HIS A 45 6.70 13.65 5.37
N ILE A 46 6.37 13.81 6.66
CA ILE A 46 5.61 12.85 7.47
C ILE A 46 4.26 12.42 6.87
N GLY A 47 3.64 13.26 6.04
CA GLY A 47 2.39 12.93 5.35
C GLY A 47 2.52 11.75 4.40
N ASN A 48 3.72 11.51 3.87
CA ASN A 48 4.01 10.38 2.98
C ASN A 48 4.26 9.07 3.73
N LEU A 49 4.46 9.12 5.06
CA LEU A 49 4.84 7.95 5.83
C LEU A 49 3.75 6.88 5.83
N VAL A 50 2.47 7.27 5.92
CA VAL A 50 1.35 6.31 5.95
C VAL A 50 1.29 5.49 4.65
N PRO A 51 1.30 6.09 3.43
CA PRO A 51 1.41 5.34 2.18
C PRO A 51 2.68 4.49 2.04
N ILE A 52 3.84 4.97 2.53
CA ILE A 52 5.09 4.18 2.53
C ILE A 52 4.94 2.93 3.41
N MET A 53 4.39 3.09 4.61
CA MET A 53 4.15 1.97 5.52
C MET A 53 3.12 1.00 4.94
N LEU A 54 2.13 1.47 4.21
CA LEU A 54 1.18 0.62 3.48
C LEU A 54 1.90 -0.29 2.48
N LEU A 55 2.82 0.24 1.66
CA LEU A 55 3.66 -0.58 0.76
C LEU A 55 4.54 -1.58 1.52
N ALA A 56 5.09 -1.20 2.68
CA ALA A 56 5.87 -2.11 3.51
C ALA A 56 5.01 -3.25 4.09
N HIS A 57 3.78 -2.96 4.53
CA HIS A 57 2.83 -3.99 4.98
C HIS A 57 2.39 -4.89 3.84
N LEU A 58 2.15 -4.33 2.66
CA LEU A 58 1.83 -5.07 1.44
C LEU A 58 2.92 -6.11 1.14
N GLN A 59 4.20 -5.70 1.17
CA GLN A 59 5.34 -6.59 0.99
C GLN A 59 5.40 -7.70 2.04
N ARG A 60 5.22 -7.35 3.32
CA ARG A 60 5.24 -8.30 4.44
C ARG A 60 4.09 -9.31 4.39
N CYS A 61 3.00 -8.97 3.72
CA CYS A 61 1.87 -9.87 3.45
C CYS A 61 2.08 -10.72 2.18
N GLY A 62 3.25 -10.66 1.55
CA GLY A 62 3.61 -11.51 0.41
C GLY A 62 3.24 -10.96 -0.96
N HIS A 63 2.85 -9.69 -1.03
CA HIS A 63 2.53 -8.99 -2.28
C HIS A 63 3.74 -8.19 -2.81
N ARG A 64 3.65 -7.70 -4.04
CA ARG A 64 4.72 -6.92 -4.69
C ARG A 64 4.41 -5.42 -4.65
N PRO A 65 5.08 -4.63 -3.80
CA PRO A 65 4.91 -3.18 -3.80
C PRO A 65 5.63 -2.52 -4.98
N VAL A 66 5.09 -1.40 -5.45
CA VAL A 66 5.72 -0.50 -6.42
C VAL A 66 5.60 0.93 -5.91
N ALA A 67 6.72 1.61 -5.67
CA ALA A 67 6.73 3.04 -5.42
C ALA A 67 6.93 3.77 -6.75
N LEU A 68 5.92 4.54 -7.18
CA LEU A 68 5.96 5.29 -8.43
C LEU A 68 6.28 6.76 -8.13
N VAL A 69 7.26 7.33 -8.84
CA VAL A 69 7.61 8.75 -8.73
C VAL A 69 7.08 9.49 -9.95
N GLY A 70 6.24 10.49 -9.71
CA GLY A 70 5.54 11.27 -10.74
C GLY A 70 6.41 12.36 -11.37
N GLY A 71 7.41 12.00 -12.17
CA GLY A 71 8.30 12.98 -12.81
C GLY A 71 7.67 13.85 -13.92
N ALA A 72 6.44 13.56 -14.33
CA ALA A 72 5.73 14.23 -15.41
C ALA A 72 4.31 14.72 -15.04
N THR A 73 3.82 14.33 -13.86
CA THR A 73 2.53 14.76 -13.28
C THR A 73 2.72 16.03 -12.46
#